data_AF-A0A963JRG4-F1
#
_entry.id   AF-A0A963JRG4-F1
#
_cell.length_a   1.000
_cell.length_b   1.000
_cell.length_c   1.000
_cell.angle_alpha   90.00
_cell.angle_beta   90.00
_cell.angle_gamma   90.00
#
_symmetry.space_group_name_H-M   'P 1'
#
loop_
_entity.id
_entity.type
_entity.pdbx_description
1 polymer ?
#
loop_
_entity_poly.entity_id
_entity_poly.type
_entity_poly.pdbx_seq_one_letter_code
_entity_poly.pdbx_strand_id
1 'polypeptide(L)'
;MGNPEKRKAFIADVKIGNFDFQLIAVNLKSGRGISEQKFRDGQCKVIGAYITQQRAASREDILLVGDFNMIPGQDVSNFHHLGGDDLMDFISSWDLQDRYSHILPKGRANLLDGFAISRNYSAEYIRGSLRIFPMHWAMDIGREAFRVDVSDHLPFLANFRIDRSRDWVQCTKQL
;
A
#
# COMPACT_ATOMS: atom_id res chain seq x y z
N MET A 1 3.72 17.31 -6.24
CA MET A 1 5.08 16.77 -6.50
C MET A 1 5.27 16.55 -8.00
N GLY A 2 6.53 16.54 -8.44
CA GLY A 2 7.08 16.65 -9.81
C GLY A 2 6.41 15.86 -10.94
N ASN A 3 6.62 16.37 -12.17
CA ASN A 3 6.13 15.93 -13.47
C ASN A 3 5.03 14.84 -13.43
N PRO A 4 3.77 15.16 -13.75
CA PRO A 4 2.67 14.19 -13.72
C PRO A 4 2.87 12.96 -14.62
N GLU A 5 3.80 13.01 -15.57
CA GLU A 5 4.22 11.87 -16.40
C GLU A 5 5.27 10.96 -15.74
N LYS A 6 5.82 11.35 -14.59
CA LYS A 6 6.88 10.61 -13.89
C LYS A 6 6.51 10.44 -12.43
N ARG A 7 5.27 10.02 -12.12
CA ARG A 7 4.89 9.63 -10.74
C ARG A 7 5.77 8.45 -10.30
N LYS A 8 6.92 8.78 -9.68
CA LYS A 8 7.92 7.83 -9.20
C LYS A 8 7.47 7.24 -7.87
N ALA A 9 7.83 5.99 -7.64
CA ALA A 9 7.82 5.43 -6.30
C ALA A 9 8.92 6.08 -5.45
N PHE A 10 8.64 6.27 -4.16
CA PHE A 10 9.64 6.61 -3.17
C PHE A 10 9.97 5.37 -2.35
N ILE A 11 11.26 5.20 -2.03
CA ILE A 11 11.76 4.05 -1.31
C ILE A 11 12.52 4.57 -0.08
N ALA A 12 12.26 3.96 1.07
CA ALA A 12 13.00 4.22 2.29
C ALA A 12 13.25 2.90 3.03
N ASP A 13 14.49 2.68 3.47
CA ASP A 13 14.77 1.66 4.46
C ASP A 13 14.56 2.25 5.85
N VAL A 14 13.65 1.65 6.61
CA VAL A 14 13.17 2.16 7.89
C VAL A 14 13.44 1.11 8.95
N LYS A 15 13.88 1.54 10.14
CA LYS A 15 13.96 0.69 11.33
C LYS A 15 13.34 1.40 12.52
N ILE A 16 12.41 0.72 13.19
CA ILE A 16 11.72 1.20 14.39
C ILE A 16 11.78 0.09 15.44
N GLY A 17 12.52 0.33 16.52
CA GLY A 17 12.82 -0.72 17.50
C GLY A 17 13.56 -1.88 16.82
N ASN A 18 13.00 -3.09 16.97
CA ASN A 18 13.54 -4.28 16.32
C ASN A 18 12.99 -4.49 14.91
N PHE A 19 11.90 -3.86 14.50
CA PHE A 19 11.32 -4.04 13.17
C PHE A 19 12.04 -3.18 12.14
N ASP A 20 12.60 -3.81 11.10
CA ASP A 20 13.19 -3.13 9.95
C ASP A 20 12.50 -3.56 8.65
N PHE A 21 12.24 -2.60 7.77
CA PHE A 21 11.47 -2.86 6.55
C PHE A 21 11.80 -1.83 5.48
N GLN A 22 11.56 -2.22 4.22
CA GLN A 22 11.59 -1.30 3.10
C GLN A 22 10.19 -0.78 2.85
N LEU A 23 10.02 0.55 2.92
CA LEU A 23 8.80 1.23 2.56
C LEU A 23 8.88 1.66 1.10
N ILE A 24 7.93 1.22 0.28
CA ILE A 24 7.73 1.66 -1.09
C ILE A 24 6.41 2.44 -1.13
N ALA A 25 6.50 3.76 -1.24
CA ALA A 25 5.35 4.64 -1.34
C ALA A 25 5.06 4.99 -2.80
N VAL A 26 3.80 4.83 -3.22
CA VAL A 26 3.38 5.04 -4.62
C VAL A 26 2.17 5.97 -4.71
N ASN A 27 2.09 6.67 -5.85
CA ASN A 27 0.86 7.27 -6.33
C ASN A 27 0.76 6.93 -7.82
N LEU A 28 0.01 5.89 -8.15
CA LEU A 28 -0.05 5.36 -9.51
C LEU A 28 -0.96 6.21 -10.40
N LYS A 29 -0.83 6.04 -11.72
CA LYS A 29 -1.61 6.80 -12.70
C LYS A 29 -3.10 6.64 -12.46
N SER A 30 -3.77 7.77 -12.22
CA SER A 30 -5.22 7.86 -12.07
C SER A 30 -5.95 7.82 -13.41
N GLY A 31 -7.26 7.60 -13.34
CA GLY A 31 -8.15 7.51 -14.50
C GLY A 31 -8.43 6.07 -14.93
N ARG A 32 -9.45 5.92 -15.79
CA ARG A 32 -10.05 4.64 -16.17
C ARG A 32 -9.98 4.35 -17.67
N GLY A 33 -9.38 5.25 -18.46
CA GLY A 33 -9.16 5.02 -19.88
C GLY A 33 -8.07 3.98 -20.15
N ILE A 34 -8.05 3.49 -21.38
CA ILE A 34 -7.10 2.45 -21.82
C ILE A 34 -5.65 2.96 -21.72
N SER A 35 -5.42 4.23 -22.05
CA SER A 35 -4.09 4.86 -21.94
C SER A 35 -3.59 4.88 -20.50
N GLU A 36 -4.46 5.24 -19.57
CA GLU A 36 -4.18 5.32 -18.14
C GLU A 36 -3.88 3.93 -17.57
N GLN A 37 -4.67 2.93 -17.96
CA GLN A 37 -4.46 1.55 -17.56
C GLN A 37 -3.12 1.00 -18.07
N LYS A 38 -2.79 1.21 -19.35
CA LYS A 38 -1.50 0.78 -19.91
C LYS A 38 -0.32 1.48 -19.24
N PHE A 39 -0.46 2.75 -18.92
CA PHE A 39 0.58 3.48 -18.20
C PHE A 39 0.77 2.92 -16.78
N ARG A 40 -0.34 2.67 -16.07
CA ARG A 40 -0.33 2.05 -14.74
C ARG A 40 0.25 0.64 -14.77
N ASP A 41 -0.05 -0.17 -15.79
CA ASP A 41 0.58 -1.48 -16.00
C ASP A 41 2.11 -1.35 -16.10
N GLY A 42 2.60 -0.35 -16.85
CA GLY A 42 4.03 -0.05 -16.95
C GLY A 42 4.65 0.28 -15.59
N GLN A 43 3.99 1.10 -14.78
CA GLN A 43 4.44 1.41 -13.42
C GLN A 43 4.47 0.15 -12.54
N CYS A 44 3.39 -0.64 -12.54
CA CYS A 44 3.28 -1.87 -11.77
C CYS A 44 4.38 -2.88 -12.13
N LYS A 45 4.69 -3.04 -13.42
CA LYS A 45 5.77 -3.94 -13.88
C LYS A 45 7.15 -3.51 -13.36
N VAL A 46 7.46 -2.22 -13.41
CA VAL A 46 8.74 -1.70 -12.91
C VAL A 46 8.85 -1.90 -11.40
N ILE A 47 7.79 -1.59 -10.65
CA ILE A 47 7.76 -1.74 -9.19
C ILE A 47 7.81 -3.23 -8.80
N GLY A 48 7.02 -4.08 -9.46
CA GLY A 48 7.01 -5.52 -9.23
C GLY A 48 8.38 -6.15 -9.48
N ALA A 49 9.04 -5.81 -10.61
CA ALA A 49 10.38 -6.28 -10.89
C ALA A 49 11.41 -5.84 -9.84
N TYR A 50 11.29 -4.60 -9.33
CA TYR A 50 12.12 -4.13 -8.23
C TYR A 50 11.87 -4.95 -6.96
N ILE A 51 10.62 -5.18 -6.57
CA ILE A 51 10.26 -6.01 -5.41
C ILE A 51 10.83 -7.42 -5.58
N THR A 52 10.70 -8.04 -6.76
CA THR A 52 11.29 -9.36 -7.06
C THR A 52 12.80 -9.37 -6.83
N GLN A 53 13.52 -8.33 -7.28
CA GLN A 53 14.96 -8.22 -7.08
C GLN A 53 15.33 -8.06 -5.59
N GLN A 54 14.60 -7.22 -4.85
CA GLN A 54 14.82 -7.05 -3.41
C GLN A 54 14.59 -8.35 -2.65
N ARG A 55 13.52 -9.09 -3.00
CA ARG A 55 13.23 -10.40 -2.44
C ARG A 55 14.31 -11.43 -2.75
N ALA A 56 14.86 -11.42 -3.98
CA ALA A 56 15.98 -12.27 -4.36
C ALA A 56 17.28 -11.91 -3.62
N ALA A 57 17.43 -10.65 -3.20
CA ALA A 57 18.52 -10.14 -2.36
C ALA A 57 18.22 -10.26 -0.85
N SER A 58 17.31 -11.14 -0.45
CA SER A 58 16.96 -11.42 0.94
C SER A 58 16.35 -10.24 1.72
N ARG A 59 15.76 -9.24 1.04
CA ARG A 59 14.93 -8.23 1.73
C ARG A 59 13.58 -8.84 2.09
N GLU A 60 13.40 -9.18 3.35
CA GLU A 60 12.21 -9.90 3.82
C GLU A 60 10.99 -8.98 3.91
N ASP A 61 11.08 -7.92 4.72
CA ASP A 61 9.96 -7.02 5.01
C ASP A 61 9.87 -5.86 4.04
N ILE A 62 8.86 -5.90 3.18
CA ILE A 62 8.57 -4.85 2.19
C ILE A 62 7.12 -4.41 2.39
N LEU A 63 6.92 -3.12 2.62
CA LEU A 63 5.62 -2.49 2.68
C LEU A 63 5.40 -1.65 1.41
N LEU A 64 4.37 -1.97 0.62
CA LEU A 64 3.95 -1.19 -0.54
C LEU A 64 2.67 -0.44 -0.20
N VAL A 65 2.71 0.89 -0.20
CA VAL A 65 1.62 1.74 0.30
C VAL A 65 1.34 2.94 -0.60
N GLY A 66 0.10 3.44 -0.54
CA GLY A 66 -0.28 4.73 -1.13
C GLY A 66 -1.48 4.61 -2.07
N ASP A 67 -1.70 5.64 -2.90
CA ASP A 67 -2.81 5.65 -3.84
C ASP A 67 -2.47 4.79 -5.07
N PHE A 68 -3.04 3.59 -5.14
CA PHE A 68 -2.81 2.68 -6.24
C PHE A 68 -3.68 3.06 -7.44
N ASN A 69 -4.71 3.89 -7.25
CA ASN A 69 -5.71 4.17 -8.27
C ASN A 69 -6.35 2.91 -8.87
N MET A 70 -6.33 1.80 -8.12
CA MET A 70 -6.76 0.47 -8.53
C MET A 70 -7.95 0.03 -7.69
N ILE A 71 -8.90 -0.66 -8.31
CA ILE A 71 -10.09 -1.22 -7.65
C ILE A 71 -9.87 -2.74 -7.52
N PRO A 72 -9.86 -3.29 -6.30
CA PRO A 72 -9.82 -4.73 -6.10
C PRO A 72 -10.91 -5.45 -6.90
N GLY A 73 -10.54 -6.52 -7.59
CA GLY A 73 -11.45 -7.29 -8.46
C GLY A 73 -11.67 -6.71 -9.87
N GLN A 74 -11.25 -5.47 -10.15
CA GLN A 74 -11.33 -4.86 -11.49
C GLN A 74 -9.96 -4.71 -12.15
N ASP A 75 -8.99 -4.11 -11.45
CA ASP A 75 -7.63 -3.87 -11.96
C ASP A 75 -6.71 -5.09 -11.78
N VAL A 76 -7.19 -6.29 -12.10
CA VAL A 76 -6.54 -7.58 -11.80
C VAL A 76 -5.12 -7.66 -12.37
N SER A 77 -4.89 -7.16 -13.60
CA SER A 77 -3.56 -7.15 -14.23
C SER A 77 -2.55 -6.31 -13.45
N ASN A 78 -2.98 -5.17 -12.90
CA ASN A 78 -2.11 -4.29 -12.12
C ASN A 78 -1.70 -4.96 -10.80
N PHE A 79 -2.64 -5.61 -10.12
CA PHE A 79 -2.35 -6.37 -8.89
C PHE A 79 -1.40 -7.53 -9.17
N HIS A 80 -1.63 -8.28 -10.26
CA HIS A 80 -0.73 -9.33 -10.72
C HIS A 80 0.69 -8.80 -10.96
N HIS A 81 0.84 -7.70 -11.69
CA HIS A 81 2.15 -7.10 -11.98
C HIS A 81 2.90 -6.60 -10.75
N LEU A 82 2.20 -6.23 -9.68
CA LEU A 82 2.80 -5.88 -8.39
C LEU A 82 3.13 -7.12 -7.53
N GLY A 83 2.96 -8.33 -8.07
CA GLY A 83 3.28 -9.59 -7.38
C GLY A 83 2.13 -10.13 -6.54
N GLY A 84 0.88 -9.82 -6.89
CA GLY A 84 -0.32 -10.27 -6.18
C GLY A 84 -0.57 -11.76 -6.21
N ASP A 85 0.17 -12.53 -7.01
CA ASP A 85 0.03 -13.98 -7.10
C ASP A 85 0.93 -14.71 -6.10
N ASP A 86 2.12 -14.19 -5.83
CA ASP A 86 3.22 -14.93 -5.22
C ASP A 86 4.17 -14.10 -4.32
N LEU A 87 4.30 -12.78 -4.53
CA LEU A 87 5.26 -11.93 -3.80
C LEU A 87 4.62 -11.10 -2.69
N MET A 88 3.46 -10.51 -2.96
CA MET A 88 2.82 -9.52 -2.10
C MET A 88 1.43 -9.99 -1.66
N ASP A 89 1.10 -9.66 -0.43
CA ASP A 89 -0.20 -9.80 0.19
C ASP A 89 -0.86 -8.42 0.24
N PHE A 90 -1.94 -8.22 -0.52
CA PHE A 90 -2.66 -6.95 -0.60
C PHE A 90 -3.70 -6.87 0.50
N ILE A 91 -3.23 -6.61 1.72
CA ILE A 91 -4.05 -6.51 2.94
C ILE A 91 -5.28 -5.63 2.73
N SER A 92 -5.13 -4.46 2.10
CA SER A 92 -6.25 -3.55 1.85
C SER A 92 -7.38 -4.19 1.03
N SER A 93 -7.05 -5.11 0.11
CA SER A 93 -8.04 -5.79 -0.72
C SER A 93 -8.88 -6.82 0.04
N TRP A 94 -8.48 -7.20 1.26
CA TRP A 94 -9.18 -8.20 2.09
C TRP A 94 -9.75 -7.57 3.36
N ASP A 95 -8.93 -6.84 4.13
CA ASP A 95 -9.32 -6.23 5.41
C ASP A 95 -10.31 -5.06 5.20
N LEU A 96 -10.31 -4.43 4.02
CA LEU A 96 -11.14 -3.25 3.71
C LEU A 96 -12.14 -3.51 2.57
N GLN A 97 -12.52 -4.77 2.34
CA GLN A 97 -13.59 -5.08 1.38
C GLN A 97 -14.86 -4.28 1.71
N ASP A 98 -15.51 -3.76 0.67
CA ASP A 98 -16.70 -2.90 0.75
C ASP A 98 -16.51 -1.57 1.50
N ARG A 99 -15.26 -1.18 1.79
CA ARG A 99 -14.91 0.16 2.30
C ARG A 99 -14.50 1.08 1.17
N TYR A 100 -14.39 2.37 1.48
CA TYR A 100 -13.96 3.39 0.56
C TYR A 100 -12.90 4.27 1.18
N SER A 101 -11.85 4.56 0.42
CA SER A 101 -10.80 5.49 0.82
C SER A 101 -10.94 6.83 0.13
N HIS A 102 -11.40 6.85 -1.12
CA HIS A 102 -11.67 8.07 -1.87
C HIS A 102 -13.03 8.69 -1.47
N ILE A 103 -13.24 10.00 -1.67
CA ILE A 103 -14.49 10.71 -1.37
C ILE A 103 -14.93 11.44 -2.63
N LEU A 104 -15.96 10.92 -3.32
CA LEU A 104 -16.54 11.63 -4.46
C LEU A 104 -17.57 12.69 -4.00
N PRO A 105 -17.78 13.76 -4.80
CA PRO A 105 -18.83 14.75 -4.54
C PRO A 105 -20.24 14.15 -4.42
N LYS A 106 -20.51 13.02 -5.10
CA LYS A 106 -21.82 12.33 -5.09
C LYS A 106 -21.89 11.10 -4.17
N GLY A 107 -20.90 10.91 -3.29
CA GLY A 107 -20.97 9.96 -2.17
C GLY A 107 -20.71 8.47 -2.46
N ARG A 108 -20.76 8.00 -3.72
CA ARG A 108 -20.18 6.68 -4.07
C ARG A 108 -18.66 6.79 -4.07
N ALA A 109 -17.96 5.81 -3.52
CA ALA A 109 -16.51 5.86 -3.51
C ALA A 109 -15.90 4.47 -3.61
N ASN A 110 -14.71 4.41 -4.21
CA ASN A 110 -13.94 3.18 -4.36
C ASN A 110 -12.81 3.15 -3.33
N LEU A 111 -12.39 1.94 -2.97
CA LEU A 111 -11.09 1.71 -2.36
C LEU A 111 -10.02 1.86 -3.45
N LEU A 112 -9.26 2.95 -3.41
CA LEU A 112 -8.18 3.24 -4.37
C LEU A 112 -6.79 3.19 -3.74
N ASP A 113 -6.75 3.44 -2.43
CA ASP A 113 -5.53 3.34 -1.65
C ASP A 113 -5.24 1.87 -1.37
N GLY A 114 -3.96 1.53 -1.50
CA GLY A 114 -3.46 0.20 -1.33
C GLY A 114 -2.52 0.10 -0.14
N PHE A 115 -2.58 -1.04 0.52
CA PHE A 115 -1.63 -1.47 1.53
C PHE A 115 -1.30 -2.93 1.27
N ALA A 116 -0.05 -3.20 0.91
CA ALA A 116 0.44 -4.54 0.67
C ALA A 116 1.75 -4.81 1.44
N ILE A 117 1.95 -6.05 1.84
CA ILE A 117 3.16 -6.52 2.52
C ILE A 117 3.74 -7.73 1.80
N SER A 118 5.04 -7.97 1.92
CA SER A 118 5.65 -9.19 1.38
C SER A 118 5.03 -10.45 2.01
N ARG A 119 4.71 -11.44 1.17
CA ARG A 119 4.12 -12.73 1.60
C ARG A 119 5.08 -13.53 2.45
N ASN A 120 4.54 -14.28 3.41
CA ASN A 120 5.23 -15.20 4.31
C ASN A 120 6.10 -14.56 5.42
N TYR A 121 6.10 -13.23 5.60
CA TYR A 121 6.95 -12.55 6.61
C TYR A 121 6.17 -11.63 7.56
N SER A 122 4.85 -11.73 7.60
CA SER A 122 3.94 -10.86 8.36
C SER A 122 3.94 -11.03 9.90
N ALA A 123 5.05 -11.44 10.54
CA ALA A 123 5.06 -11.66 11.99
C ALA A 123 4.87 -10.36 12.79
N GLU A 124 5.24 -9.23 12.20
CA GLU A 124 5.21 -7.90 12.78
C GLU A 124 3.85 -7.23 12.54
N TYR A 125 3.19 -7.49 11.40
CA TYR A 125 1.86 -6.96 11.14
C TYR A 125 0.83 -7.53 12.13
N ILE A 126 0.09 -6.65 12.81
CA ILE A 126 -1.02 -7.05 13.66
C ILE A 126 -2.23 -7.31 12.75
N ARG A 127 -2.51 -8.59 12.48
CA ARG A 127 -3.61 -9.01 11.60
C ARG A 127 -4.94 -8.35 11.98
N GLY A 128 -5.66 -7.84 10.98
CA GLY A 128 -6.94 -7.14 11.16
C GLY A 128 -6.82 -5.72 11.74
N SER A 129 -5.61 -5.18 11.87
CA SER A 129 -5.42 -3.82 12.37
C SER A 129 -5.54 -2.74 11.30
N LEU A 130 -5.43 -3.11 10.01
CA LEU A 130 -5.61 -2.17 8.91
C LEU A 130 -7.04 -1.61 8.92
N ARG A 131 -7.16 -0.30 9.01
CA ARG A 131 -8.44 0.42 9.03
C ARG A 131 -8.34 1.75 8.32
N ILE A 132 -9.46 2.21 7.80
CA ILE A 132 -9.62 3.59 7.34
C ILE A 132 -9.82 4.46 8.56
N PHE A 133 -8.99 5.47 8.73
CA PHE A 133 -9.11 6.43 9.82
C PHE A 133 -10.04 7.57 9.39
N PRO A 134 -11.20 7.76 10.02
CA PRO A 134 -12.17 8.79 9.65
C PRO A 134 -11.69 10.18 10.13
N MET A 135 -10.63 10.68 9.49
CA MET A 135 -9.90 11.86 9.92
C MET A 135 -10.79 13.11 10.00
N HIS A 136 -11.79 13.22 9.12
CA HIS A 136 -12.79 14.28 9.17
C HIS A 136 -13.53 14.36 10.51
N TRP A 137 -13.90 13.23 11.13
CA TRP A 137 -14.48 13.21 12.47
C TRP A 137 -13.48 13.61 13.54
N ALA A 138 -12.23 13.17 13.44
CA ALA A 138 -11.18 13.54 14.40
C ALA A 138 -10.81 15.03 14.34
N MET A 139 -11.03 15.67 13.18
CA MET A 139 -10.83 17.10 12.96
C MET A 139 -12.08 17.95 13.26
N ASP A 140 -13.20 17.33 13.64
CA ASP A 140 -14.50 18.00 13.83
C ASP A 140 -14.95 18.81 12.60
N ILE A 141 -14.75 18.25 11.40
CA ILE A 141 -15.22 18.84 10.13
C ILE A 141 -16.08 17.86 9.33
N GLY A 142 -17.00 18.40 8.54
CA GLY A 142 -17.82 17.61 7.63
C GLY A 142 -16.99 16.94 6.53
N ARG A 143 -17.45 15.78 6.02
CA ARG A 143 -16.76 15.04 4.94
C ARG A 143 -16.51 15.88 3.69
N GLU A 144 -17.44 16.76 3.34
CA GLU A 144 -17.29 17.66 2.19
C GLU A 144 -16.21 18.72 2.43
N ALA A 145 -16.18 19.33 3.62
CA ALA A 145 -15.12 20.26 4.00
C ALA A 145 -13.76 19.55 4.01
N PHE A 146 -13.68 18.35 4.58
CA PHE A 146 -12.46 17.54 4.51
C PHE A 146 -12.01 17.27 3.07
N ARG A 147 -12.94 16.90 2.18
CA ARG A 147 -12.65 16.66 0.76
C ARG A 147 -12.09 17.89 0.05
N VAL A 148 -12.64 19.07 0.34
CA VAL A 148 -12.25 20.32 -0.33
C VAL A 148 -10.97 20.89 0.26
N ASP A 149 -10.82 20.86 1.58
CA ASP A 149 -9.82 21.63 2.30
C ASP A 149 -8.61 20.80 2.74
N VAL A 150 -8.73 19.47 2.82
CA VAL A 150 -7.69 18.57 3.36
C VAL A 150 -7.26 17.52 2.36
N SER A 151 -8.18 16.63 1.96
CA SER A 151 -7.90 15.49 1.10
C SER A 151 -9.21 14.85 0.63
N ASP A 152 -9.29 14.47 -0.63
CA ASP A 152 -10.35 13.59 -1.14
C ASP A 152 -10.10 12.11 -0.81
N HIS A 153 -8.98 11.77 -0.18
CA HIS A 153 -8.68 10.43 0.31
C HIS A 153 -8.58 10.37 1.85
N LEU A 154 -9.20 9.35 2.44
CA LEU A 154 -9.11 9.02 3.86
C LEU A 154 -7.85 8.20 4.14
N PRO A 155 -7.09 8.52 5.20
CA PRO A 155 -5.87 7.82 5.52
C PRO A 155 -6.12 6.40 6.02
N PHE A 156 -5.15 5.52 5.76
CA PHE A 156 -5.07 4.21 6.38
C PHE A 156 -4.25 4.24 7.67
N LEU A 157 -4.64 3.39 8.61
CA LEU A 157 -3.90 3.10 9.82
C LEU A 157 -3.69 1.59 9.90
N ALA A 158 -2.45 1.17 10.06
CA ALA A 158 -2.07 -0.22 10.32
C ALA A 158 -1.12 -0.26 11.52
N ASN A 159 -1.19 -1.33 12.32
CA ASN A 159 -0.35 -1.50 13.49
C ASN A 159 0.66 -2.62 13.28
N PHE A 160 1.89 -2.38 13.73
CA PHE A 160 2.99 -3.32 13.67
C PHE A 160 3.62 -3.49 15.06
N ARG A 161 4.08 -4.69 15.36
CA ARG A 161 4.93 -4.97 16.50
C ARG A 161 6.35 -4.51 16.20
N ILE A 162 6.96 -3.84 17.16
CA ILE A 162 8.34 -3.32 17.07
C ILE A 162 9.30 -4.02 18.04
N ASP A 163 8.79 -4.98 18.81
CA ASP A 163 9.54 -5.75 19.82
C ASP A 163 10.33 -6.91 19.19
N ARG A 164 10.04 -7.25 17.94
CA ARG A 164 10.64 -8.36 17.19
C ARG A 164 11.00 -7.91 15.77
N SER A 165 12.01 -8.57 15.22
CA SER A 165 12.18 -8.76 13.78
C SER A 165 12.44 -10.23 13.58
N ARG A 166 11.89 -10.81 12.54
CA ARG A 166 12.12 -12.23 12.21
C ARG A 166 13.60 -12.55 12.04
N ASP A 167 14.42 -11.59 11.60
CA ASP A 167 15.87 -11.75 11.44
C ASP A 167 16.56 -12.17 12.75
N TRP A 168 15.99 -11.78 13.91
CA TRP A 168 16.52 -12.16 15.22
C TRP A 168 16.36 -13.64 15.56
N VAL A 169 15.39 -14.34 14.97
CA VAL A 169 15.08 -15.73 15.31
C VAL A 169 16.04 -16.71 14.62
N GLN A 170 16.68 -16.33 13.52
CA GLN A 170 17.66 -17.19 12.86
C GLN A 170 19.03 -17.20 13.58
N CYS A 171 19.40 -16.10 14.24
CA CYS A 171 20.70 -16.01 14.91
C CYS A 171 20.79 -16.82 16.22
N THR A 172 19.66 -17.21 16.81
CA THR A 172 19.59 -17.95 18.08
C THR A 172 19.41 -19.47 17.92
N LYS A 173 19.28 -19.97 16.68
CA LYS A 173 19.17 -21.42 16.39
C LYS A 173 20.50 -22.08 15.97
N GLN A 174 21.63 -21.39 16.12
CA GLN A 174 22.97 -21.90 15.79
C GLN A 174 23.89 -22.05 17.03
N LEU A 175 23.33 -22.17 18.24
CA LEU A 175 24.08 -22.47 19.46
C LEU A 175 23.63 -23.81 20.06
#